data_AF-A0A7V8FBA2-F1
#
_entry.id   AF-A0A7V8FBA2-F1
#
_cell.length_a   1.000
_cell.length_b   1.000
_cell.length_c   1.000
_cell.angle_alpha   90.00
_cell.angle_beta   90.00
_cell.angle_gamma   90.00
#
_symmetry.space_group_name_H-M   'P 1'
#
loop_
_entity.id
_entity.type
_entity.pdbx_description
1 polymer ?
#
loop_
_entity_poly.entity_id
_entity_poly.type
_entity_poly.pdbx_seq_one_letter_code
_entity_poly.pdbx_strand_id
1 'polypeptide(L)'
;MIPSLLRPTLLAGVVALSLAACHVPAKIDRPALRADVPLAGLNTDNRPGWPAAEWWKAYDDPQLDTLIQLALRGAPDLAQAKTRVDSAQQNIRVAAA
;
A
#
# COMPACT_ATOMS: atom_id res chain seq x y z
N MET A 1 -50.82 34.74 -6.32
CA MET A 1 -50.03 34.35 -7.50
C MET A 1 -48.58 34.17 -7.05
N ILE A 2 -48.27 32.99 -6.51
CA ILE A 2 -46.91 32.64 -6.07
C ILE A 2 -46.14 32.25 -7.35
N PRO A 3 -44.97 32.84 -7.62
CA PRO A 3 -44.40 32.87 -8.97
C PRO A 3 -43.96 31.46 -9.41
N SER A 4 -44.44 31.00 -10.57
CA SER A 4 -44.05 29.71 -11.17
C SER A 4 -42.54 29.62 -11.49
N LEU A 5 -41.84 30.75 -11.44
CA LEU A 5 -40.40 30.89 -11.62
C LEU A 5 -39.57 30.46 -10.39
N LEU A 6 -40.19 30.25 -9.23
CA LEU A 6 -39.50 29.87 -7.99
C LEU A 6 -39.13 28.38 -7.96
N ARG A 7 -39.88 27.52 -8.65
CA ARG A 7 -39.58 26.08 -8.84
C ARG A 7 -38.32 25.82 -9.67
N PRO A 8 -38.15 26.39 -10.88
CA PRO A 8 -36.96 26.13 -11.70
C PRO A 8 -35.68 26.69 -11.08
N THR A 9 -35.75 27.80 -10.34
CA THR A 9 -34.60 28.36 -9.62
C THR A 9 -34.17 27.48 -8.44
N LEU A 10 -35.11 26.90 -7.70
CA LEU A 10 -34.82 25.95 -6.62
C LEU A 10 -34.19 24.65 -7.18
N LEU A 11 -34.72 24.12 -8.29
CA LEU A 11 -34.16 22.96 -8.99
C LEU A 11 -32.73 23.23 -9.50
N ALA A 12 -32.49 24.39 -10.11
CA ALA A 12 -31.15 24.78 -10.57
C ALA A 12 -30.16 24.92 -9.40
N GLY A 13 -30.59 25.47 -8.26
CA GLY A 13 -29.78 25.56 -7.05
C GLY A 13 -29.35 24.20 -6.51
N VAL A 14 -30.28 23.24 -6.41
CA VAL A 14 -29.98 21.88 -5.94
C VAL A 14 -29.00 21.15 -6.86
N VAL A 15 -29.14 21.30 -8.17
CA VAL A 15 -28.20 20.73 -9.15
C VAL A 15 -26.81 21.36 -9.00
N ALA A 16 -26.72 22.69 -8.89
CA ALA A 16 -25.43 23.35 -8.70
C ALA A 16 -24.72 22.93 -7.40
N LEU A 17 -25.46 22.76 -6.31
CA LEU A 17 -24.91 22.29 -5.02
C LEU A 17 -24.42 20.84 -5.07
N SER A 18 -25.07 19.98 -5.84
CA SER A 18 -24.67 18.57 -5.98
C SER A 18 -23.41 18.39 -6.84
N LEU A 19 -23.12 19.32 -7.75
CA LEU A 19 -21.87 19.31 -8.53
C LEU A 19 -20.64 19.82 -7.75
N ALA A 20 -20.82 20.52 -6.63
CA ALA A 20 -19.71 21.06 -5.83
C ALA A 20 -19.03 20.01 -4.94
N ALA A 21 -19.48 18.75 -4.96
CA ALA A 21 -19.00 17.69 -4.07
C ALA A 21 -17.67 17.02 -4.50
N CYS A 22 -17.07 17.40 -5.63
CA CYS A 22 -15.77 16.87 -6.03
C CYS A 22 -14.66 17.40 -5.10
N HIS A 23 -14.10 16.52 -4.26
CA HIS A 23 -12.93 16.80 -3.43
C HIS A 23 -11.75 15.92 -3.85
N VAL A 24 -10.60 16.54 -4.09
CA VAL A 24 -9.34 15.82 -4.31
C VAL A 24 -8.69 15.60 -2.95
N PRO A 25 -8.54 14.35 -2.48
CA PRO A 25 -7.93 14.09 -1.18
C PRO A 25 -6.49 14.60 -1.15
N ALA A 26 -6.09 15.17 -0.01
CA ALA A 26 -4.72 15.62 0.18
C ALA A 26 -3.72 14.47 0.02
N LYS A 27 -2.51 14.80 -0.42
CA LYS A 27 -1.41 13.83 -0.52
C LYS A 27 -1.14 13.26 0.87
N ILE A 28 -1.02 11.94 0.96
CA ILE A 28 -0.65 11.27 2.21
C ILE A 28 0.76 11.73 2.61
N ASP A 29 0.86 12.34 3.79
CA ASP A 29 2.15 12.69 4.38
C ASP A 29 2.95 11.44 4.70
N ARG A 30 4.22 11.42 4.27
CA ARG A 30 5.14 10.34 4.62
C ARG A 30 5.83 10.70 5.92
N PRO A 31 5.59 9.96 7.02
CA PRO A 31 6.28 10.24 8.27
C PRO A 31 7.79 10.07 8.08
N ALA A 32 8.57 10.94 8.71
CA ALA A 32 10.02 10.75 8.77
C ALA A 32 10.31 9.45 9.55
N LEU A 33 10.93 8.48 8.88
CA LEU A 33 11.36 7.24 9.52
C LEU A 33 12.55 7.54 10.42
N ARG A 34 12.49 7.06 11.66
CA ARG A 34 13.67 7.11 12.55
C ARG A 34 14.73 6.19 11.99
N ALA A 35 15.96 6.69 11.93
CA ALA A 35 17.09 5.86 11.52
C ALA A 35 17.47 4.89 12.65
N ASP A 36 17.35 5.32 13.90
CA ASP A 36 17.71 4.61 15.12
C ASP A 36 16.56 3.74 15.65
N VAL A 37 16.82 2.43 15.73
CA VAL A 37 15.93 1.48 16.41
C VAL A 37 16.82 0.73 17.40
N PRO A 38 16.83 1.10 18.69
CA PRO A 38 17.66 0.44 19.68
C PRO A 38 17.21 -1.01 19.84
N LEU A 39 18.07 -1.94 19.44
CA LEU A 39 17.82 -3.37 19.58
C LEU A 39 18.19 -3.81 20.99
N ALA A 40 17.26 -3.78 21.95
CA ALA A 40 17.39 -4.39 23.30
C ALA A 40 18.81 -4.35 23.96
N GLY A 41 19.53 -3.23 23.83
CA GLY A 41 20.89 -3.05 24.41
C GLY A 41 22.07 -3.47 23.53
N LEU A 42 21.85 -3.87 22.28
CA LEU A 42 22.90 -4.18 21.31
C LEU A 42 23.47 -2.89 20.71
N ASN A 43 24.80 -2.82 20.64
CA ASN A 43 25.50 -1.77 19.91
C ASN A 43 25.25 -1.95 18.40
N THR A 44 24.73 -0.91 17.74
CA THR A 44 24.41 -0.91 16.30
C THR A 44 25.21 0.15 15.53
N ASP A 45 26.37 0.54 16.06
CA ASP A 45 27.26 1.56 15.48
C ASP A 45 27.69 1.17 14.07
N ASN A 46 27.83 -0.13 13.83
CA ASN A 46 27.89 -0.70 12.48
C ASN A 46 26.48 -1.22 12.14
N ARG A 47 25.68 -0.41 11.44
CA ARG A 47 24.37 -0.82 10.91
C ARG A 47 24.59 -1.48 9.55
N PRO A 48 24.76 -2.82 9.45
CA PRO A 48 24.53 -3.46 8.16
C PRO A 48 23.09 -3.11 7.80
N GLY A 49 22.87 -2.60 6.60
CA GLY A 49 21.53 -2.21 6.15
C GLY A 49 20.57 -3.40 6.12
N TRP A 50 19.49 -3.26 5.36
CA TRP A 50 18.63 -4.42 5.10
C TRP A 50 19.47 -5.58 4.53
N PRO A 51 19.28 -6.82 5.01
CA PRO A 51 20.09 -7.94 4.56
C PRO A 51 19.84 -8.25 3.08
N ALA A 52 20.78 -8.97 2.47
CA ALA A 52 20.62 -9.45 1.09
C ALA A 52 19.37 -10.34 0.95
N ALA A 53 18.81 -10.43 -0.25
CA ALA A 53 17.63 -11.27 -0.51
C ALA A 53 17.87 -12.74 -0.10
N GLU A 54 19.08 -13.26 -0.35
CA GLU A 54 19.52 -14.61 0.02
C GLU A 54 20.42 -14.59 1.26
N TRP A 55 20.02 -13.85 2.30
CA TRP A 55 20.80 -13.64 3.53
C TRP A 55 21.27 -14.93 4.21
N TRP A 56 20.51 -16.02 4.07
CA TRP A 56 20.81 -17.31 4.70
C TRP A 56 22.06 -17.97 4.12
N LYS A 57 22.52 -17.59 2.92
CA LYS A 57 23.75 -18.12 2.31
C LYS A 57 24.99 -17.81 3.13
N ALA A 58 24.94 -16.81 4.02
CA ALA A 58 26.02 -16.51 4.94
C ALA A 58 26.35 -17.67 5.90
N TYR A 59 25.45 -18.66 6.06
CA TYR A 59 25.70 -19.85 6.88
C TYR A 59 26.47 -20.96 6.17
N ASP A 60 26.66 -20.88 4.85
CA ASP A 60 27.36 -21.89 4.04
C ASP A 60 26.82 -23.33 4.24
N ASP A 61 25.48 -23.46 4.28
CA ASP A 61 24.78 -24.73 4.49
C ASP A 61 23.97 -25.13 3.23
N PRO A 62 24.44 -26.11 2.45
CA PRO A 62 23.74 -26.60 1.25
C PRO A 62 22.38 -27.25 1.53
N GLN A 63 22.17 -27.81 2.73
CA GLN A 63 20.88 -28.37 3.11
C GLN A 63 19.87 -27.24 3.33
N LEU A 64 20.28 -26.18 4.03
CA LEU A 64 19.46 -24.99 4.23
C LEU A 64 19.05 -24.35 2.90
N ASP A 65 20.00 -24.21 1.97
CA ASP A 65 19.72 -23.73 0.62
C ASP A 65 18.64 -24.55 -0.08
N THR A 66 18.74 -25.88 -0.01
CA THR A 66 17.77 -26.78 -0.62
C THR A 66 16.38 -26.63 0.02
N LEU A 67 16.32 -26.53 1.34
CA LEU A 67 15.07 -26.38 2.08
C LEU A 67 14.36 -25.06 1.73
N ILE A 68 15.11 -23.95 1.69
CA ILE A 68 14.53 -22.64 1.35
C ILE A 68 14.06 -22.63 -0.11
N GLN A 69 14.83 -23.18 -1.04
CA GLN A 69 14.41 -23.28 -2.44
C GLN A 69 13.15 -24.14 -2.61
N LEU A 70 13.03 -25.23 -1.88
CA LEU A 70 11.83 -26.06 -1.87
C LEU A 70 10.62 -25.29 -1.31
N ALA A 71 10.80 -24.58 -0.20
CA ALA A 71 9.77 -23.78 0.43
C ALA A 71 9.25 -22.68 -0.51
N LEU A 72 10.14 -21.95 -1.20
CA LEU A 72 9.77 -20.84 -2.08
C LEU A 72 9.06 -21.29 -3.37
N ARG A 73 9.41 -22.46 -3.92
CA ARG A 73 8.90 -22.90 -5.24
C ARG A 73 7.42 -23.30 -5.22
N GLY A 74 6.95 -23.86 -4.11
CA GLY A 74 5.63 -24.50 -4.02
C GLY A 74 4.73 -23.95 -2.92
N ALA A 75 5.07 -22.81 -2.33
CA ALA A 75 4.40 -22.23 -1.17
C ALA A 75 2.98 -21.73 -1.49
N PRO A 76 1.91 -22.40 -0.99
CA PRO A 76 0.53 -21.99 -1.26
C PRO A 76 0.17 -20.65 -0.60
N ASP A 77 0.78 -20.35 0.54
CA ASP A 77 0.67 -19.07 1.25
C ASP A 77 1.27 -17.91 0.44
N LEU A 78 2.44 -18.10 -0.18
CA LEU A 78 3.02 -17.11 -1.09
C LEU A 78 2.17 -16.92 -2.34
N ALA A 79 1.60 -18.00 -2.89
CA ALA A 79 0.66 -17.90 -4.01
C ALA A 79 -0.57 -17.06 -3.63
N GLN A 80 -1.15 -17.28 -2.44
CA GLN A 80 -2.25 -16.49 -1.94
C GLN A 80 -1.86 -15.02 -1.71
N ALA A 81 -0.68 -14.76 -1.14
CA ALA A 81 -0.17 -13.41 -0.95
C ALA A 81 0.01 -12.68 -2.28
N LYS A 82 0.55 -13.35 -3.31
CA LYS A 82 0.66 -12.81 -4.67
C LYS A 82 -0.70 -12.43 -5.24
N THR A 83 -1.72 -13.27 -5.10
CA THR A 83 -3.09 -12.93 -5.53
C THR A 83 -3.59 -11.65 -4.88
N ARG A 84 -3.36 -11.44 -3.57
CA ARG A 84 -3.77 -10.21 -2.88
C ARG A 84 -3.08 -8.97 -3.44
N VAL A 85 -1.79 -9.07 -3.75
CA VAL A 85 -1.02 -7.98 -4.38
C VAL A 85 -1.56 -7.69 -5.78
N ASP A 86 -1.79 -8.73 -6.59
CA ASP A 86 -2.31 -8.58 -7.95
C ASP A 86 -3.71 -7.94 -7.93
N SER A 87 -4.60 -8.35 -7.02
CA SER A 87 -5.91 -7.72 -6.82
C SER A 87 -5.79 -6.24 -6.45
N ALA A 88 -4.89 -5.89 -5.53
CA ALA A 88 -4.65 -4.49 -5.17
C ALA A 88 -4.17 -3.65 -6.37
N GLN A 89 -3.29 -4.21 -7.21
CA GLN A 89 -2.84 -3.54 -8.43
C GLN A 89 -3.97 -3.34 -9.44
N GLN A 90 -4.87 -4.30 -9.59
CA GLN A 90 -6.05 -4.13 -10.46
C GLN A 90 -6.98 -3.04 -9.92
N ASN A 91 -7.20 -2.99 -8.61
CA ASN A 91 -8.00 -1.93 -7.99
C ASN A 91 -7.40 -0.54 -8.26
N ILE A 92 -6.08 -0.41 -8.19
CA ILE A 92 -5.38 0.83 -8.53
C ILE A 92 -5.59 1.19 -10.01
N ARG A 93 -5.46 0.21 -10.93
CA ARG A 93 -5.68 0.44 -12.37
C ARG A 93 -7.10 0.93 -12.67
N VAL A 94 -8.11 0.32 -12.05
CA VAL A 94 -9.52 0.72 -12.23
C VAL A 94 -9.78 2.10 -11.63
N ALA A 95 -9.21 2.42 -10.48
CA ALA A 95 -9.40 3.73 -9.84
C ALA A 95 -8.63 4.88 -10.54
N ALA A 96 -7.61 4.55 -11.32
CA ALA A 96 -6.80 5.52 -12.08
C ALA A 96 -7.32 5.75 -13.52
N ALA A 97 -8.24 4.91 -14.00
CA ALA A 97 -8.91 5.06 -15.31
C ALA A 97 -10.06 6.07 -15.22
#